data_AF-A0A8I2YWT2-F1
#
_entry.id   AF-A0A8I2YWT2-F1
#
_cell.length_a   1.000
_cell.length_b   1.000
_cell.length_c   1.000
_cell.angle_alpha   90.00
_cell.angle_beta   90.00
_cell.angle_gamma   90.00
#
_symmetry.space_group_name_H-M   'P 1'
#
loop_
_entity.id
_entity.type
_entity.pdbx_description
1 polymer ?
#
loop_
_entity_poly.entity_id
_entity_poly.type
_entity_poly.pdbx_seq_one_letter_code
_entity_poly.pdbx_strand_id
1 'polypeptide(L)'
;MMHATCQESFKHSIPPQPTLDLYRPLFPHPARPTSLPQPSNCRINITFRFYRPDFHPKSTPRCKCGVPTILRPDMKNHHDGKTDRYWWVCYAGAQNDGKGCDFWRVMDMQAEERGSAFADPGQVGCKDG
;
A
#
# COMPACT_ATOMS: atom_id res chain seq x y z
N MET A 1 -0.97 -9.31 -10.47
CA MET A 1 0.25 -9.06 -9.66
C MET A 1 0.53 -7.58 -9.72
N MET A 2 0.74 -6.92 -8.58
CA MET A 2 1.25 -5.54 -8.59
C MET A 2 2.78 -5.63 -8.66
N HIS A 3 3.35 -5.29 -9.81
CA HIS A 3 4.80 -5.20 -9.98
C HIS A 3 5.35 -3.97 -9.23
N ALA A 4 6.68 -3.91 -9.06
CA ALA A 4 7.34 -2.74 -8.46
C ALA A 4 6.91 -1.44 -9.16
N THR A 5 6.86 -0.33 -8.42
CA THR A 5 6.36 1.00 -8.85
C THR A 5 4.84 1.12 -9.04
N CYS A 6 4.13 0.02 -9.32
CA CYS A 6 2.67 0.10 -9.53
C CYS A 6 1.93 0.53 -8.26
N GLN A 7 2.45 0.15 -7.09
CA GLN A 7 1.85 0.44 -5.79
C GLN A 7 1.96 1.92 -5.43
N GLU A 8 3.03 2.59 -5.88
CA GLU A 8 3.32 4.00 -5.66
C GLU A 8 2.64 4.87 -6.72
N SER A 9 2.68 4.43 -7.98
CA SER A 9 2.28 5.24 -9.13
C SER A 9 0.78 5.20 -9.45
N PHE A 10 0.07 4.14 -9.04
CA PHE A 10 -1.33 3.93 -9.43
C PHE A 10 -2.25 3.65 -8.24
N LYS A 11 -3.47 4.18 -8.30
CA LYS A 11 -4.56 3.79 -7.42
C LYS A 11 -5.23 2.54 -7.98
N HIS A 12 -5.53 1.58 -7.12
CA HIS A 12 -6.37 0.43 -7.45
C HIS A 12 -7.65 0.48 -6.62
N SER A 13 -8.76 0.09 -7.24
CA SER A 13 -10.03 -0.08 -6.56
C SER A 13 -10.81 -1.20 -7.23
N ILE A 14 -11.75 -1.78 -6.49
CA ILE A 14 -12.71 -2.74 -7.02
C ILE A 14 -14.08 -2.06 -6.88
N PRO A 15 -14.75 -1.71 -7.99
CA PRO A 15 -16.09 -1.17 -7.89
C PRO A 15 -17.06 -2.24 -7.37
N PRO A 16 -18.11 -1.85 -6.60
CA PRO A 16 -19.17 -2.78 -6.23
C PRO A 16 -19.82 -3.39 -7.47
N GLN A 17 -19.96 -4.71 -7.49
CA GLN A 17 -20.66 -5.41 -8.57
C GLN A 17 -21.62 -6.46 -7.99
N PRO A 18 -22.87 -6.54 -8.51
CA PRO A 18 -23.86 -7.49 -8.01
C PRO A 18 -23.53 -8.93 -8.39
N THR A 19 -22.67 -9.12 -9.40
CA THR A 19 -22.38 -10.40 -10.01
C THR A 19 -21.02 -10.38 -10.68
N LEU A 20 -20.29 -11.50 -10.61
CA LEU A 20 -18.97 -11.71 -11.19
C LEU A 20 -18.97 -12.94 -12.09
N ASP A 21 -18.26 -12.81 -13.22
CA ASP A 21 -17.96 -13.94 -14.09
C ASP A 21 -16.84 -14.79 -13.49
N LEU A 22 -17.04 -16.10 -13.47
CA LEU A 22 -16.01 -17.04 -13.03
C LEU A 22 -14.91 -17.15 -14.10
N TYR A 23 -13.67 -16.82 -13.74
CA TYR A 23 -12.50 -16.96 -14.60
C TYR A 23 -12.33 -18.40 -15.09
N ARG A 24 -12.13 -18.59 -16.40
CA ARG A 24 -11.87 -19.89 -17.03
C ARG A 24 -10.41 -19.93 -17.54
N PRO A 25 -9.56 -20.83 -17.03
CA PRO A 25 -8.23 -21.02 -17.61
C PRO A 25 -8.36 -21.43 -19.08
N LEU A 26 -7.48 -20.89 -19.92
CA LEU A 26 -7.42 -21.17 -21.36
C LEU A 26 -7.05 -22.64 -21.65
N PHE A 27 -6.37 -23.31 -20.72
CA PHE A 27 -5.98 -24.71 -20.87
C PHE A 27 -7.04 -25.66 -20.30
N PRO A 28 -7.44 -26.70 -21.04
CA PRO A 28 -8.46 -27.65 -20.60
C PRO A 28 -7.94 -28.45 -19.39
N HIS A 29 -8.45 -28.15 -18.21
CA HIS A 29 -8.31 -29.03 -17.06
C HIS A 29 -9.22 -30.26 -17.25
N PRO A 30 -8.79 -31.49 -16.94
CA PRO A 30 -9.62 -32.70 -17.08
C PRO A 30 -10.94 -32.68 -16.27
N ALA A 31 -11.05 -31.77 -15.29
CA ALA A 31 -12.24 -31.53 -14.48
C ALA A 31 -13.10 -30.35 -15.00
N ARG A 32 -12.89 -29.91 -16.25
CA ARG A 32 -13.57 -28.74 -16.81
C ARG A 32 -15.08 -29.02 -16.92
N PRO A 33 -15.94 -28.25 -16.22
CA PRO A 33 -17.38 -28.40 -16.36
C PRO A 33 -17.82 -28.04 -17.78
N THR A 34 -18.65 -28.90 -18.36
CA THR A 34 -19.28 -28.76 -19.69
C THR A 34 -20.39 -27.71 -19.71
N SER A 35 -20.98 -27.39 -18.56
CA SER A 35 -22.02 -26.36 -18.43
C SER A 35 -21.45 -24.94 -18.53
N LEU A 36 -22.32 -23.99 -18.88
CA LEU A 36 -22.01 -22.56 -18.79
C LEU A 36 -21.71 -22.19 -17.32
N PRO A 37 -20.68 -21.36 -17.05
CA PRO A 37 -20.38 -20.92 -15.69
C PRO A 37 -21.56 -20.11 -15.15
N GLN A 38 -21.98 -20.44 -13.93
CA GLN A 38 -23.02 -19.69 -13.26
C GLN A 38 -22.42 -18.44 -12.63
N PRO A 39 -23.08 -17.29 -12.74
CA PRO A 39 -22.67 -16.07 -12.06
C PRO A 39 -22.54 -16.26 -10.55
N SER A 40 -21.55 -15.63 -9.93
CA SER A 40 -21.36 -15.62 -8.47
C SER A 40 -21.40 -14.19 -7.93
N ASN A 41 -21.97 -14.01 -6.73
CA ASN A 41 -21.89 -12.76 -5.97
C ASN A 41 -20.83 -12.80 -4.86
N CYS A 42 -20.12 -13.92 -4.71
CA CYS A 42 -19.11 -14.10 -3.68
C CYS A 42 -17.70 -13.97 -4.29
N ARG A 43 -16.85 -13.15 -3.65
CA ARG A 43 -15.44 -12.95 -4.01
C ARG A 43 -14.57 -12.95 -2.77
N ILE A 44 -13.58 -13.83 -2.75
CA ILE A 44 -12.50 -13.83 -1.75
C ILE A 44 -11.25 -13.25 -2.41
N ASN A 45 -10.54 -12.36 -1.72
CA ASN A 45 -9.27 -11.81 -2.17
C ASN A 45 -8.23 -11.98 -1.06
N ILE A 46 -7.12 -12.65 -1.37
CA ILE A 46 -5.98 -12.80 -0.47
C ILE A 46 -4.85 -11.95 -1.05
N THR A 47 -4.36 -10.99 -0.27
CA THR A 47 -3.27 -10.10 -0.68
C THR A 47 -2.06 -10.34 0.20
N PHE A 48 -0.99 -10.86 -0.39
CA PHE A 48 0.32 -10.94 0.25
C PHE A 48 1.07 -9.63 0.04
N ARG A 49 1.75 -9.16 1.08
CA ARG A 49 2.59 -7.98 1.04
C ARG A 49 3.90 -8.29 1.76
N PHE A 50 5.00 -7.80 1.22
CA PHE A 50 6.26 -7.78 1.93
C PHE A 50 6.19 -6.72 3.04
N TYR A 51 6.36 -7.15 4.28
CA TYR A 51 6.42 -6.25 5.42
C TYR A 51 7.84 -5.69 5.56
N ARG A 52 7.95 -4.37 5.67
CA ARG A 52 9.21 -3.66 5.87
C ARG A 52 9.47 -3.42 7.37
N PRO A 53 10.49 -4.04 7.99
CA PRO A 53 10.77 -3.89 9.42
C PRO A 53 11.07 -2.45 9.84
N ASP A 54 11.67 -1.66 8.94
CA ASP A 54 11.98 -0.26 9.17
C ASP A 54 10.74 0.66 9.19
N PHE A 55 9.57 0.14 8.80
CA PHE A 55 8.26 0.80 8.94
C PHE A 55 7.45 0.28 10.14
N HIS A 56 8.13 -0.26 11.16
CA HIS A 56 7.47 -0.78 12.35
C HIS A 56 6.66 0.29 13.10
N PRO A 57 5.47 -0.03 13.65
CA PRO A 57 4.63 0.94 14.38
C PRO A 57 5.34 1.68 15.52
N LYS A 58 6.39 1.08 16.10
CA LYS A 58 7.23 1.70 17.14
C LYS A 58 8.06 2.88 16.64
N SER A 59 8.46 2.90 15.36
CA SER A 59 9.20 4.02 14.74
C SER A 59 8.25 5.05 14.11
N THR A 60 6.94 4.88 14.24
CA THR A 60 5.96 5.83 13.71
C THR A 60 5.93 7.08 14.60
N PRO A 61 6.15 8.28 14.05
CA PRO A 61 6.13 9.50 14.85
C PRO A 61 4.71 9.80 15.33
N ARG A 62 4.63 10.40 16.52
CA ARG A 62 3.37 10.87 17.11
C ARG A 62 3.17 12.35 16.83
N CYS A 63 1.92 12.75 16.61
CA CYS A 63 1.57 14.15 16.46
C CYS A 63 1.35 14.82 17.84
N LYS A 64 0.98 16.11 17.85
CA LYS A 64 0.67 16.86 19.08
C LYS A 64 -0.54 16.32 19.86
N CYS A 65 -1.41 15.54 19.21
CA CYS A 65 -2.53 14.85 19.89
C CYS A 65 -2.08 13.56 20.61
N GLY A 66 -0.81 13.18 20.52
CA GLY A 66 -0.29 11.95 21.12
C GLY A 66 -0.62 10.67 20.34
N VAL A 67 -1.32 10.74 19.20
CA VAL A 67 -1.62 9.56 18.37
C VAL A 67 -0.54 9.33 17.31
N PRO A 68 -0.31 8.08 16.87
CA PRO A 68 0.54 7.78 15.72
C PRO A 68 0.05 8.52 14.47
N THR A 69 0.99 9.09 13.72
CA THR A 69 0.70 9.69 12.42
C THR A 69 0.48 8.62 11.37
N ILE A 70 -0.14 9.01 10.25
CA ILE A 70 -0.24 8.16 9.07
C ILE A 70 0.72 8.67 8.00
N LEU A 71 1.29 7.74 7.24
CA LEU A 71 2.12 8.07 6.10
C LEU A 71 1.28 8.23 4.84
N ARG A 72 1.50 9.30 4.10
CA ARG A 72 0.85 9.55 2.80
C ARG A 72 1.91 9.79 1.72
N PRO A 73 1.75 9.24 0.52
CA PRO A 73 2.57 9.62 -0.63
C PRO A 73 2.15 10.98 -1.20
N ASP A 74 3.09 11.71 -1.78
CA ASP A 74 2.83 12.93 -2.56
C ASP A 74 2.28 12.58 -3.94
N MET A 75 0.94 12.51 -4.03
CA MET A 75 0.28 12.19 -5.29
C MET A 75 0.10 13.41 -6.22
N LYS A 76 0.37 14.64 -5.77
CA LYS A 76 0.12 15.84 -6.57
C LYS A 76 1.32 16.22 -7.44
N ASN A 77 2.54 16.04 -6.94
CA ASN A 77 3.76 16.42 -7.65
C ASN A 77 4.45 15.24 -8.35
N HIS A 78 3.69 14.18 -8.67
CA HIS A 78 4.20 12.94 -9.25
C HIS A 78 4.73 13.11 -10.70
N HIS A 79 4.47 14.24 -11.34
CA HIS A 79 4.84 14.53 -12.74
C HIS A 79 6.18 15.26 -12.91
N ASP A 80 6.76 15.81 -11.83
CA ASP A 80 7.94 16.69 -11.90
C ASP A 80 9.28 15.94 -12.03
N GLY A 81 9.26 14.59 -12.12
CA GLY A 81 10.46 13.76 -12.16
C GLY A 81 11.29 13.75 -10.86
N LYS A 82 10.77 14.37 -9.78
CA LYS A 82 11.37 14.34 -8.44
C LYS A 82 11.01 13.02 -7.73
N THR A 83 11.86 12.60 -6.81
CA THR A 83 11.66 11.38 -6.00
C THR A 83 10.30 11.37 -5.31
N ASP A 84 9.68 10.19 -5.22
CA ASP A 84 8.42 10.00 -4.50
C ASP A 84 8.59 10.48 -3.04
N ARG A 85 7.90 11.57 -2.70
CA ARG A 85 7.92 12.13 -1.35
C ARG A 85 6.82 11.51 -0.51
N TYR A 86 7.13 11.27 0.74
CA TYR A 86 6.15 10.86 1.72
C TYR A 86 6.08 11.88 2.84
N TRP A 87 4.91 11.99 3.46
CA TRP A 87 4.69 12.90 4.58
C TRP A 87 3.86 12.22 5.66
N TRP A 88 4.31 12.40 6.89
CA TRP A 88 3.58 12.06 8.09
C TRP A 88 2.49 13.10 8.31
N VAL A 89 1.26 12.67 8.55
CA VAL A 89 0.14 13.56 8.84
C VAL A 89 -0.64 13.10 10.06
N CYS A 90 -1.23 14.05 10.77
CA CYS A 90 -2.14 13.77 11.88
C CYS A 90 -3.35 12.95 11.39
N TYR A 91 -3.70 11.90 12.14
CA TYR A 91 -4.91 11.11 11.88
C TYR A 91 -5.96 11.20 13.01
N ALA A 92 -5.73 12.08 13.99
CA ALA A 92 -6.63 12.26 15.11
C ALA A 92 -8.05 12.66 14.68
N GLY A 93 -8.21 13.47 13.63
CA GLY A 93 -9.54 13.91 13.17
C GLY A 93 -10.46 12.75 12.72
N ALA A 94 -9.89 11.65 12.24
CA ALA A 94 -10.67 10.45 11.90
C ALA A 94 -11.06 9.61 13.12
N GLN A 95 -10.39 9.80 14.27
CA GLN A 95 -10.64 9.05 15.51
C GLN A 95 -11.36 9.88 16.59
N ASN A 96 -11.27 11.21 16.53
CA ASN A 96 -11.70 12.13 17.58
C ASN A 96 -12.75 13.15 17.09
N ASP A 97 -13.79 12.69 16.40
CA ASP A 97 -14.91 13.53 15.92
C ASP A 97 -14.45 14.82 15.21
N GLY A 98 -13.47 14.69 14.33
CA GLY A 98 -12.94 15.82 13.55
C GLY A 98 -11.89 16.69 14.25
N LYS A 99 -11.56 16.46 15.52
CA LYS A 99 -10.53 17.23 16.24
C LYS A 99 -9.11 16.75 15.93
N GLY A 100 -8.27 17.64 15.42
CA GLY A 100 -6.87 17.38 15.04
C GLY A 100 -5.92 18.53 15.40
N CYS A 101 -4.63 18.35 15.11
CA CYS A 101 -3.57 19.34 15.42
C CYS A 101 -2.80 19.85 14.19
N ASP A 102 -3.34 19.60 12.98
CA ASP A 102 -2.76 19.98 11.68
C ASP A 102 -1.28 19.60 11.49
N PHE A 103 -0.79 18.64 12.28
CA PHE A 103 0.58 18.19 12.20
C PHE A 103 0.83 17.55 10.83
N TRP A 104 1.86 18.03 10.15
CA TRP A 104 2.46 17.37 9.02
C TRP A 104 3.97 17.57 9.02
N ARG A 105 4.71 16.59 8.50
CA ARG A 105 6.13 16.72 8.19
C ARG A 105 6.51 15.82 7.01
N VAL A 106 7.45 16.27 6.18
CA VAL A 106 8.06 15.41 5.16
C VAL A 106 8.84 14.31 5.87
N MET A 107 8.69 13.07 5.40
CA MET A 107 9.47 11.94 5.89
C MET A 107 10.84 11.97 5.22
N ASP A 108 11.88 11.94 6.03
CA ASP A 108 13.26 11.80 5.56
C ASP A 108 13.66 10.32 5.70
N MET A 109 13.92 9.66 4.58
CA MET A 109 14.30 8.23 4.58
C MET A 109 15.62 8.00 5.31
N GLN A 110 16.62 8.88 5.09
CA GLN A 110 17.96 8.71 5.65
C GLN A 110 17.95 9.05 7.14
N ALA A 111 17.39 10.20 7.51
CA ALA A 111 17.38 10.65 8.91
C ALA A 111 16.47 9.79 9.81
N GLU A 112 15.46 9.13 9.25
CA GLU A 112 14.61 8.17 9.99
C GLU A 112 15.10 6.72 9.90
N GLU A 113 16.30 6.47 9.36
CA GLU A 113 16.91 5.14 9.21
C GLU A 113 16.00 4.14 8.49
N ARG A 114 15.21 4.64 7.54
CA ARG A 114 14.36 3.82 6.67
C ARG A 114 15.18 3.43 5.45
N GLY A 115 15.19 2.14 5.11
CA GLY A 115 15.90 1.64 3.95
C GLY A 115 15.47 2.39 2.68
N SER A 116 16.32 2.43 1.67
CA SER A 116 15.97 3.07 0.39
C SER A 116 14.65 2.49 -0.14
N ALA A 117 13.74 3.37 -0.60
CA ALA A 117 12.46 2.93 -1.19
C ALA A 117 12.64 2.00 -2.40
N PHE A 118 13.80 2.13 -3.04
CA PHE A 118 14.25 1.32 -4.15
C PHE A 118 15.57 0.69 -3.70
N ALA A 119 15.71 -0.63 -3.85
CA ALA A 119 17.00 -1.25 -3.65
C ALA A 119 18.02 -0.52 -4.54
N ASP A 120 19.04 0.10 -3.94
CA ASP A 120 20.22 0.44 -4.71
C ASP A 120 20.77 -0.88 -5.25
N PRO A 121 21.01 -1.03 -6.57
CA PRO A 121 21.51 -2.28 -7.13
C PRO A 121 22.89 -2.71 -6.57
N GLY A 122 23.50 -1.91 -5.68
CA GLY A 122 24.79 -2.16 -5.05
C GLY A 122 24.76 -2.52 -3.55
N GLN A 123 23.61 -2.59 -2.87
CA GLN A 123 23.56 -2.92 -1.43
C GLN A 123 22.61 -4.10 -1.14
N VAL A 124 22.98 -5.27 -1.64
CA VAL A 124 22.47 -6.54 -1.10
C VAL A 124 23.22 -6.80 0.21
N GLY A 125 22.54 -6.52 1.32
CA GLY A 125 23.02 -6.83 2.65
C GLY A 125 21.86 -6.87 3.62
N CYS A 126 21.03 -7.91 3.53
CA CYS A 126 20.29 -8.36 4.70
C CYS A 126 21.33 -8.67 5.77
N LYS A 127 21.50 -7.77 6.74
CA LYS A 127 22.11 -8.15 8.00
C LYS A 127 21.04 -8.89 8.77
N ASP A 128 21.10 -10.22 8.68
CA ASP A 128 20.35 -11.11 9.56
C ASP A 128 20.68 -10.73 11.00
N GLY A 129 19.64 -10.51 11.79
CA GLY A 129 19.68 -10.32 13.23
C GLY A 129 18.66 -11.24 13.89
#